data_AF-A0A8J7HE14-F1
#
_entry.id   AF-A0A8J7HE14-F1
#
_cell.length_a   1.000
_cell.length_b   1.000
_cell.length_c   1.000
_cell.angle_alpha   90.00
_cell.angle_beta   90.00
_cell.angle_gamma   90.00
#
_symmetry.space_group_name_H-M   'P 1'
#
loop_
_entity.id
_entity.type
_entity.pdbx_description
1 polymer ?
#
loop_
_entity_poly.entity_id
_entity_poly.type
_entity_poly.pdbx_seq_one_letter_code
_entity_poly.pdbx_strand_id
1 'polypeptide(L)'
;MSYIDLPSEFPGIIALMKYRSDTGKLIGELTEALLQGDSPLSAGERELIATYVSLQNECKFCATAHEAITRKVLLDQFDAIHPAYKCWHLRNAHEYAVQFLNYL
;
A
#
# COMPACT_ATOMS: atom_id res chain seq x y z
N MET A 1 11.47 0.79 -18.14
CA MET A 1 12.74 0.48 -17.44
C MET A 1 13.20 1.72 -16.71
N SER A 2 13.85 1.56 -15.56
CA SER A 2 14.51 2.67 -14.87
C SER A 2 15.71 3.15 -15.68
N TYR A 3 15.97 4.45 -15.65
CA TYR A 3 17.18 5.07 -16.25
C TYR A 3 18.33 5.18 -15.23
N ILE A 4 18.18 4.53 -14.09
CA ILE A 4 19.14 4.43 -13.00
C ILE A 4 19.23 2.97 -12.56
N ASP A 5 20.41 2.58 -12.08
CA ASP A 5 20.66 1.23 -11.58
C ASP A 5 19.98 1.04 -10.23
N LEU A 6 18.88 0.30 -10.24
CA LEU A 6 18.12 -0.06 -9.04
C LEU A 6 18.41 -1.51 -8.66
N PRO A 7 18.42 -1.84 -7.36
CA PRO A 7 18.55 -3.23 -6.92
C PRO A 7 17.35 -4.05 -7.42
N SER A 8 17.63 -5.07 -8.24
CA SER A 8 16.61 -5.84 -8.96
C SER A 8 15.77 -6.76 -8.07
N GLU A 9 16.23 -7.04 -6.86
CA GLU A 9 15.56 -7.87 -5.87
C GLU A 9 14.33 -7.20 -5.23
N PHE A 10 14.19 -5.87 -5.35
CA PHE A 10 13.06 -5.14 -4.78
C PHE A 10 12.10 -4.63 -5.85
N PRO A 11 10.77 -4.74 -5.67
CA PRO A 11 9.80 -4.20 -6.61
C PRO A 11 9.52 -2.71 -6.34
N GLY A 12 9.23 -1.97 -7.41
CA GLY A 12 8.60 -0.63 -7.34
C GLY A 12 9.35 0.39 -6.47
N ILE A 13 8.60 1.10 -5.61
CA ILE A 13 9.13 2.17 -4.74
C ILE A 13 10.16 1.66 -3.73
N ILE A 14 10.10 0.37 -3.34
CA ILE A 14 11.04 -0.22 -2.39
C ILE A 14 12.47 -0.17 -2.96
N ALA A 15 12.64 -0.49 -4.25
CA ALA A 15 13.94 -0.40 -4.91
C ALA A 15 14.51 1.02 -4.89
N LEU A 16 13.66 2.04 -5.06
CA LEU A 16 14.03 3.45 -4.98
C LEU A 16 14.43 3.87 -3.57
N MET A 17 13.68 3.43 -2.54
CA MET A 17 14.01 3.70 -1.14
C MET A 17 15.30 3.00 -0.70
N LYS A 18 15.62 1.84 -1.28
CA LYS A 18 16.90 1.14 -1.05
C LYS A 18 18.06 1.82 -1.77
N TYR A 19 17.83 2.27 -3.01
CA TYR A 19 18.82 3.02 -3.79
C TYR A 19 19.19 4.37 -3.14
N ARG A 20 18.20 5.08 -2.59
CA ARG A 20 18.40 6.31 -1.79
C ARG A 20 17.95 6.10 -0.35
N SER A 21 18.78 5.39 0.41
CA SER A 21 18.49 5.04 1.79
C SER A 21 18.38 6.25 2.73
N ASP A 22 19.07 7.35 2.43
CA ASP A 22 19.02 8.61 3.17
C ASP A 22 17.60 9.21 3.21
N THR A 23 16.93 9.26 2.05
CA THR A 23 15.54 9.74 1.97
C THR A 23 14.53 8.62 2.18
N GLY A 24 14.86 7.39 1.77
CA GLY A 24 14.04 6.21 1.95
C GLY A 24 13.74 5.91 3.43
N LYS A 25 14.73 6.07 4.32
CA LYS A 25 14.53 5.92 5.76
C LYS A 25 13.48 6.90 6.29
N LEU A 26 13.55 8.17 5.89
CA LEU A 26 12.62 9.21 6.36
C LEU A 26 11.18 8.95 5.88
N ILE A 27 11.01 8.50 4.64
CA ILE A 27 9.70 8.12 4.10
C ILE A 27 9.14 6.90 4.85
N GLY A 28 9.99 5.91 5.13
CA GLY A 28 9.60 4.72 5.90
C GLY A 28 9.15 5.08 7.31
N GLU A 29 9.92 5.89 8.03
CA GLU A 29 9.59 6.35 9.38
C GLU A 29 8.28 7.15 9.43
N LEU A 30 8.07 8.03 8.45
CA LEU A 30 6.80 8.76 8.34
C LEU A 30 5.62 7.80 8.09
N THR A 31 5.80 6.82 7.20
CA THR A 31 4.74 5.86 6.84
C THR A 31 4.38 4.98 8.03
N GLU A 32 5.38 4.49 8.77
CA GLU A 32 5.21 3.72 10.00
C GLU A 32 4.45 4.53 11.07
N ALA A 33 4.88 5.77 11.31
CA ALA A 33 4.22 6.64 12.28
C ALA A 33 2.75 6.89 11.92
N LEU A 34 2.45 7.10 10.64
CA LEU A 34 1.08 7.37 10.18
C LEU A 34 0.21 6.12 10.20
N LEU A 35 0.69 4.96 9.75
CA LEU A 35 -0.14 3.77 9.54
C LEU A 35 -0.15 2.80 10.71
N GLN A 36 0.92 2.75 11.52
CA GLN A 36 1.08 1.81 12.63
C GLN A 36 1.20 2.49 14.00
N GLY A 37 1.64 3.75 14.06
CA GLY A 37 1.78 4.49 15.33
C GLY A 37 0.47 4.71 16.10
N ASP A 38 0.57 5.23 17.33
CA ASP A 38 -0.57 5.51 18.21
C ASP A 38 -1.58 6.46 17.55
N SER A 39 -2.86 6.09 17.58
CA SER A 39 -3.94 6.84 16.92
C SER A 39 -5.31 6.46 17.49
N PRO A 40 -6.30 7.38 17.50
CA PRO A 40 -7.69 7.01 17.75
C PRO A 40 -8.31 6.18 16.62
N LEU A 41 -7.69 6.14 15.44
CA LEU A 41 -8.08 5.29 14.31
C LEU A 41 -7.30 3.97 14.36
N SER A 42 -8.00 2.88 14.13
CA SER A 42 -7.38 1.57 13.94
C SER A 42 -6.46 1.56 12.72
N ALA A 43 -5.49 0.63 12.68
CA ALA A 43 -4.66 0.44 11.49
C ALA A 43 -5.51 0.17 10.23
N GLY A 44 -6.58 -0.62 10.36
CA GLY A 44 -7.49 -0.91 9.25
C GLY A 44 -8.21 0.33 8.72
N GLU A 45 -8.68 1.24 9.58
CA GLU A 45 -9.30 2.51 9.16
C GLU A 45 -8.29 3.43 8.46
N ARG A 46 -7.05 3.46 8.94
CA ARG A 46 -5.98 4.26 8.32
C ARG A 46 -5.57 3.73 6.96
N GLU A 47 -5.44 2.41 6.83
CA GLU A 47 -5.19 1.73 5.56
C GLU A 47 -6.36 1.94 4.58
N LEU A 48 -7.61 1.91 5.05
CA LEU A 48 -8.78 2.20 4.22
C LEU A 48 -8.76 3.64 3.68
N ILE A 49 -8.39 4.63 4.51
CA ILE A 49 -8.19 6.01 4.06
C ILE A 49 -7.08 6.07 3.00
N ALA A 50 -5.96 5.40 3.24
CA ALA A 50 -4.84 5.35 2.29
C ALA A 50 -5.25 4.71 0.95
N THR A 51 -6.04 3.64 0.96
CA THR A 51 -6.65 3.04 -0.23
C THR A 51 -7.52 4.05 -0.98
N TYR A 52 -8.47 4.70 -0.28
CA TYR A 52 -9.39 5.65 -0.90
C TYR A 52 -8.66 6.81 -1.57
N VAL A 53 -7.75 7.47 -0.84
CA VAL A 53 -6.98 8.60 -1.35
C VAL A 53 -6.09 8.18 -2.53
N SER A 54 -5.49 7.00 -2.46
CA SER A 54 -4.68 6.47 -3.56
C SER A 54 -5.50 6.21 -4.82
N LEU A 55 -6.75 5.76 -4.68
CA LEU A 55 -7.68 5.60 -5.80
C LEU A 55 -8.06 6.94 -6.42
N GLN A 56 -8.34 7.96 -5.61
CA GLN A 56 -8.65 9.32 -6.11
C GLN A 56 -7.47 9.95 -6.85
N ASN A 57 -6.24 9.61 -6.45
CA ASN A 57 -5.02 10.05 -7.12
C ASN A 57 -4.57 9.12 -8.26
N GLU A 58 -5.38 8.14 -8.64
CA GLU A 58 -5.08 7.14 -9.68
C GLU A 58 -3.74 6.41 -9.46
N CYS A 59 -3.29 6.32 -8.21
CA CYS A 59 -2.03 5.68 -7.84
C CYS A 59 -2.23 4.17 -7.71
N LYS A 60 -2.08 3.46 -8.82
CA LYS A 60 -2.29 1.99 -8.89
C LYS A 60 -1.48 1.20 -7.86
N PHE A 61 -0.21 1.56 -7.65
CA PHE A 61 0.64 0.87 -6.68
C PHE A 61 0.11 1.02 -5.26
N CYS A 62 -0.06 2.25 -4.77
CA CYS A 62 -0.52 2.52 -3.41
C CYS A 62 -1.94 1.99 -3.19
N ALA A 63 -2.85 2.18 -4.15
CA ALA A 63 -4.21 1.68 -4.06
C ALA A 63 -4.24 0.16 -3.85
N THR A 64 -3.45 -0.58 -4.63
CA THR A 64 -3.40 -2.05 -4.54
C THR A 64 -2.74 -2.53 -3.24
N ALA A 65 -1.62 -1.90 -2.84
CA ALA A 65 -0.90 -2.27 -1.63
C ALA A 65 -1.72 -2.03 -0.35
N HIS A 66 -2.30 -0.83 -0.21
CA HIS A 66 -3.13 -0.49 0.94
C HIS A 66 -4.45 -1.27 0.97
N GLU A 67 -5.07 -1.55 -0.19
CA GLU A 67 -6.28 -2.39 -0.24
C GLU A 67 -6.01 -3.80 0.28
N ALA A 68 -4.85 -4.39 -0.08
CA ALA A 68 -4.47 -5.71 0.40
C ALA A 68 -4.33 -5.77 1.93
N ILE A 69 -3.71 -4.75 2.52
CA ILE A 69 -3.57 -4.64 3.98
C ILE A 69 -4.93 -4.39 4.62
N THR A 70 -5.72 -3.48 4.06
CA THR A 70 -7.07 -3.17 4.55
C THR A 70 -7.95 -4.41 4.60
N ARG A 71 -7.98 -5.22 3.53
CA ARG A 71 -8.71 -6.50 3.51
C ARG A 71 -8.24 -7.47 4.58
N LYS A 72 -6.92 -7.56 4.77
CA LYS A 72 -6.33 -8.44 5.78
C LYS A 72 -6.71 -8.02 7.20
N VAL A 73 -6.76 -6.72 7.48
CA VAL A 73 -7.02 -6.17 8.82
C VAL A 73 -8.52 -6.07 9.13
N LEU A 74 -9.34 -5.70 8.15
CA LEU A 74 -10.79 -5.49 8.34
C LEU A 74 -11.64 -6.72 8.00
N LEU A 75 -11.10 -7.76 7.36
CA LEU A 75 -11.78 -9.03 7.02
C LEU A 75 -13.26 -8.82 6.60
N ASP A 76 -14.20 -9.40 7.36
CA ASP A 76 -15.64 -9.38 7.11
C ASP A 76 -16.25 -7.97 7.11
N GLN A 77 -15.60 -7.00 7.76
CA GLN A 77 -16.06 -5.61 7.77
C GLN A 77 -15.80 -4.92 6.42
N PHE A 78 -14.77 -5.35 5.68
CA PHE A 78 -14.39 -4.70 4.42
C PHE A 78 -15.51 -4.80 3.37
N ASP A 79 -16.11 -5.99 3.23
CA ASP A 79 -17.19 -6.24 2.26
C ASP A 79 -18.49 -5.51 2.65
N ALA A 80 -18.75 -5.36 3.95
CA ALA A 80 -19.89 -4.62 4.47
C ALA A 80 -19.73 -3.09 4.32
N ILE A 81 -18.49 -2.59 4.43
CA ILE A 81 -18.20 -1.16 4.36
C ILE A 81 -18.28 -0.61 2.93
N HIS A 82 -18.13 -1.43 1.87
CA HIS A 82 -17.98 -0.81 0.54
C HIS A 82 -18.48 -1.57 -0.72
N PRO A 83 -19.73 -1.34 -1.13
CA PRO A 83 -20.24 -1.70 -2.46
C PRO A 83 -19.61 -0.93 -3.63
N ALA A 84 -19.08 0.28 -3.40
CA ALA A 84 -18.62 1.20 -4.46
C ALA A 84 -17.16 0.96 -4.93
N TYR A 85 -16.38 0.08 -4.26
CA TYR A 85 -15.02 -0.28 -4.69
C TYR A 85 -15.04 -1.42 -5.71
N LYS A 86 -16.18 -2.10 -5.88
CA LYS A 86 -16.38 -3.11 -6.96
C LYS A 86 -16.07 -2.57 -8.36
N CYS A 87 -16.11 -1.26 -8.56
CA CYS A 87 -15.97 -0.63 -9.86
C CYS A 87 -14.51 -0.43 -10.33
N TRP A 88 -13.50 -0.58 -9.46
CA TRP A 88 -12.09 -0.55 -9.88
C TRP A 88 -11.54 -1.97 -10.11
N HIS A 89 -12.14 -2.65 -11.09
CA HIS A 89 -11.58 -3.77 -11.86
C HIS A 89 -10.90 -4.93 -11.11
N LEU A 90 -11.75 -5.89 -10.74
CA LEU A 90 -11.53 -7.30 -10.37
C LEU A 90 -10.65 -8.14 -11.34
N ARG A 91 -9.55 -7.64 -11.92
CA ARG A 91 -8.72 -8.50 -12.80
C ARG A 91 -7.26 -8.66 -12.46
N ASN A 92 -6.61 -7.81 -11.65
CA ASN A 92 -5.16 -7.97 -11.43
C ASN A 92 -4.63 -7.59 -10.02
N ALA A 93 -5.48 -7.24 -9.05
CA ALA A 93 -5.00 -6.81 -7.72
C ALA A 93 -4.39 -7.95 -6.89
N HIS A 94 -4.74 -9.21 -7.17
CA HIS A 94 -4.35 -10.36 -6.36
C HIS A 94 -2.87 -10.75 -6.51
N GLU A 95 -2.27 -10.62 -7.69
CA GLU A 95 -0.86 -11.02 -7.90
C GLU A 95 0.14 -10.03 -7.29
N TYR A 96 -0.15 -8.73 -7.32
CA TYR A 96 0.73 -7.70 -6.74
C TYR A 96 0.61 -7.61 -5.21
N ALA A 97 -0.58 -7.82 -4.66
CA ALA A 97 -0.83 -7.85 -3.22
C ALA A 97 -0.04 -8.95 -2.50
N VAL A 98 0.01 -10.15 -3.09
CA VAL A 98 0.70 -11.31 -2.49
C VAL A 98 2.22 -11.17 -2.59
N GLN A 99 2.76 -10.60 -3.66
CA GLN A 99 4.20 -10.31 -3.73
C GLN A 99 4.62 -9.24 -2.72
N PHE A 100 3.84 -8.17 -2.54
CA PHE A 100 4.17 -7.08 -1.62
C PHE A 100 4.19 -7.53 -0.15
N LEU A 101 3.23 -8.37 0.26
CA LEU A 101 3.17 -8.91 1.64
C LEU A 101 4.34 -9.84 1.99
N ASN A 102 5.09 -10.37 1.01
CA ASN A 102 6.26 -11.21 1.26
C ASN A 102 7.55 -10.41 1.45
N TYR A 103 7.54 -9.10 1.19
CA TYR A 103 8.69 -8.20 1.37
C TYR A 103 8.49 -7.18 2.51
N LEU A 104 7.34 -7.24 3.20
CA LEU A 104 7.10 -6.60 4.50
C LEU A 104 7.35 -7.62 5.61
#